data_AF-A0A3R7SSA6-F1
#
_entry.id   AF-A0A3R7SSA6-F1
#
_cell.length_a   1.000
_cell.length_b   1.000
_cell.length_c   1.000
_cell.angle_alpha   90.00
_cell.angle_beta   90.00
_cell.angle_gamma   90.00
#
_symmetry.space_group_name_H-M   'P 1'
#
loop_
_entity.id
_entity.type
_entity.pdbx_description
1 polymer ?
#
loop_
_entity_poly.entity_id
_entity_poly.type
_entity_poly.pdbx_seq_one_letter_code
_entity_poly.pdbx_strand_id
1 'polypeptide(L)'
;MSTFGNIFGIHEQALQLRQERMRVLSENVANAETPNYKSKDIDFRAAMATSVKNMADLNRTNEFHMETRKAGGDFEVFRTPVNTAADGNTVELHHQQMEFGKESSRYLATVQFIENRIGGIRRALKGE
;
A
#
# COMPACT_ATOMS: atom_id res chain seq x y z
N MET A 1 -27.19 -11.82 6.08
CA MET A 1 -26.65 -10.79 6.99
C MET A 1 -25.15 -11.04 7.15
N SER A 2 -24.31 -10.42 6.30
CA SER A 2 -22.85 -10.55 6.43
C SER A 2 -22.30 -9.31 7.15
N THR A 3 -22.49 -9.26 8.46
CA THR A 3 -21.94 -8.20 9.31
C THR A 3 -20.42 -8.32 9.50
N PHE A 4 -19.81 -9.42 9.01
CA PHE A 4 -18.38 -9.73 9.12
C PHE A 4 -17.60 -9.59 7.80
N GLY A 5 -18.25 -9.22 6.69
CA GLY A 5 -17.58 -9.18 5.38
C GLY A 5 -16.49 -8.11 5.24
N ASN A 6 -16.42 -7.14 6.15
CA ASN A 6 -15.44 -6.06 6.10
C ASN A 6 -15.02 -5.60 7.51
N ILE A 7 -14.46 -6.53 8.30
CA ILE A 7 -14.05 -6.27 9.69
C ILE A 7 -12.93 -5.22 9.78
N PHE A 8 -12.00 -5.26 8.83
CA PHE A 8 -10.77 -4.45 8.84
C PHE A 8 -10.89 -3.18 8.00
N GLY A 9 -11.98 -2.99 7.26
CA GLY A 9 -12.19 -1.79 6.46
C GLY A 9 -11.05 -1.60 5.47
N ILE A 10 -10.66 -0.34 5.31
CA ILE A 10 -9.57 0.10 4.46
C ILE A 10 -8.17 -0.29 4.98
N HIS A 11 -8.06 -0.75 6.24
CA HIS A 11 -6.75 -0.89 6.90
C HIS A 11 -5.98 -2.12 6.41
N GLU A 12 -6.66 -3.20 6.02
CA GLU A 12 -6.01 -4.38 5.45
C GLU A 12 -5.32 -4.05 4.12
N GLN A 13 -6.04 -3.38 3.23
CA GLN A 13 -5.57 -2.99 1.90
C GLN A 13 -4.48 -1.92 2.03
N ALA A 14 -4.65 -0.97 2.96
CA ALA A 14 -3.60 -0.04 3.31
C ALA A 14 -2.34 -0.78 3.78
N LEU A 15 -2.46 -1.74 4.71
CA LEU A 15 -1.31 -2.49 5.24
C LEU A 15 -0.53 -3.19 4.12
N GLN A 16 -1.23 -3.86 3.20
CA GLN A 16 -0.62 -4.52 2.04
C GLN A 16 0.10 -3.52 1.13
N LEU A 17 -0.54 -2.39 0.80
CA LEU A 17 0.09 -1.34 -0.02
C LEU A 17 1.32 -0.72 0.66
N ARG A 18 1.29 -0.55 1.97
CA ARG A 18 2.45 -0.05 2.73
C ARG A 18 3.61 -1.03 2.71
N GLN A 19 3.32 -2.31 2.91
CA GLN A 19 4.32 -3.38 2.82
C GLN A 19 4.96 -3.41 1.43
N GLU A 20 4.15 -3.27 0.38
CA GLU A 20 4.64 -3.24 -1.00
C GLU A 20 5.50 -2.00 -1.27
N ARG A 21 5.09 -0.82 -0.80
CA ARG A 21 5.91 0.39 -0.90
C ARG A 21 7.23 0.25 -0.13
N MET A 22 7.21 -0.36 1.06
CA MET A 22 8.44 -0.67 1.82
C MET A 22 9.36 -1.61 1.04
N ARG A 23 8.82 -2.61 0.33
CA ARG A 23 9.61 -3.49 -0.54
C ARG A 23 10.32 -2.70 -1.63
N VAL A 24 9.59 -1.83 -2.34
CA VAL A 24 10.16 -0.97 -3.40
C VAL A 24 11.25 -0.04 -2.86
N LEU A 25 11.02 0.58 -1.70
CA LEU A 25 12.03 1.43 -1.05
C LEU A 25 13.28 0.64 -0.66
N SER A 26 13.13 -0.57 -0.12
CA SER A 26 14.25 -1.46 0.20
C SER A 26 15.04 -1.88 -1.05
N GLU A 27 14.34 -2.17 -2.15
CA GLU A 27 14.98 -2.49 -3.43
C GLU A 27 15.81 -1.31 -3.96
N ASN A 28 15.29 -0.08 -3.85
CA ASN A 28 16.07 1.10 -4.21
C ASN A 28 17.34 1.22 -3.35
N VAL A 29 17.23 1.03 -2.03
CA VAL A 29 18.38 1.09 -1.10
C VAL A 29 19.42 0.02 -1.46
N ALA A 30 18.99 -1.21 -1.75
CA ALA A 30 19.88 -2.30 -2.15
C ALA A 30 20.63 -2.01 -3.46
N ASN A 31 19.99 -1.28 -4.39
CA ASN A 31 20.57 -0.91 -5.68
C ASN A 31 21.18 0.51 -5.69
N ALA A 32 21.44 1.10 -4.53
CA ALA A 32 22.02 2.44 -4.43
C ALA A 32 23.43 2.56 -5.04
N GLU A 33 24.15 1.44 -5.16
CA GLU A 33 25.48 1.38 -5.78
C GLU A 33 25.46 0.66 -7.13
N THR A 34 24.29 0.48 -7.74
CA THR A 34 24.14 -0.16 -9.06
C THR A 34 24.12 0.91 -10.17
N PRO A 35 25.11 0.91 -11.08
CA PRO A 35 25.14 1.88 -12.19
C PRO A 35 23.88 1.82 -13.05
N ASN A 36 23.46 2.96 -13.59
CA ASN A 36 22.26 3.11 -14.43
C ASN A 36 20.91 2.74 -13.78
N TYR A 37 20.85 2.47 -12.48
CA TYR A 37 19.61 2.08 -11.81
C TYR A 37 18.59 3.25 -11.73
N LYS A 38 17.32 2.92 -11.99
CA LYS A 38 16.19 3.86 -11.96
C LYS A 38 15.30 3.59 -10.75
N SER A 39 15.26 4.56 -9.84
CA SER A 39 14.50 4.42 -8.59
C SER A 39 13.00 4.49 -8.85
N LYS A 40 12.28 3.60 -8.17
CA LYS A 40 10.83 3.42 -8.28
C LYS A 40 10.16 3.83 -6.98
N ASP A 41 8.89 4.18 -7.05
CA ASP A 41 8.02 4.42 -5.90
C ASP A 41 6.61 3.94 -6.24
N ILE A 42 5.70 3.99 -5.28
CA ILE A 42 4.29 3.65 -5.47
C ILE A 42 3.45 4.90 -5.22
N ASP A 43 2.58 5.27 -6.16
CA ASP A 43 1.53 6.24 -5.89
C ASP A 43 0.48 5.62 -4.96
N PHE A 44 0.76 5.69 -3.66
CA PHE A 44 -0.10 5.16 -2.62
C PHE A 44 -1.51 5.74 -2.69
N ARG A 45 -1.67 7.01 -3.09
CA ARG A 45 -2.99 7.65 -3.15
C ARG A 45 -3.83 7.05 -4.27
N ALA A 46 -3.24 6.91 -5.46
CA ALA A 46 -3.91 6.28 -6.59
C ALA A 46 -4.21 4.80 -6.32
N ALA A 47 -3.23 4.08 -5.75
CA ALA A 47 -3.39 2.68 -5.36
C ALA A 47 -4.53 2.50 -4.36
N MET A 48 -4.54 3.30 -3.30
CA MET A 48 -5.56 3.22 -2.26
C MET A 48 -6.95 3.62 -2.77
N ALA A 49 -7.05 4.67 -3.59
CA ALA A 49 -8.32 5.06 -4.21
C ALA A 49 -8.89 3.94 -5.07
N THR A 50 -8.04 3.21 -5.77
CA THR A 50 -8.43 2.05 -6.58
C THR A 50 -8.85 0.87 -5.71
N SER A 51 -8.09 0.56 -4.65
CA SER A 51 -8.45 -0.46 -3.67
C SER A 51 -9.82 -0.18 -3.04
N VAL A 52 -10.11 1.06 -2.64
CA VAL A 52 -11.41 1.45 -2.09
C VAL A 52 -12.54 1.26 -3.11
N LYS A 53 -12.34 1.64 -4.37
CA LYS A 53 -13.31 1.39 -5.44
C LYS A 53 -13.57 -0.11 -5.64
N ASN A 54 -12.51 -0.92 -5.62
CA ASN A 54 -12.58 -2.37 -5.74
C ASN A 54 -13.18 -3.04 -4.49
N MET A 55 -13.21 -2.39 -3.33
CA MET A 55 -13.96 -2.87 -2.15
C MET A 55 -15.45 -2.56 -2.22
N ALA A 56 -15.84 -1.54 -2.98
CA ALA A 56 -17.24 -1.23 -3.29
C ALA A 56 -17.80 -2.08 -4.44
N ASP A 57 -17.01 -3.06 -4.92
CA ASP A 57 -17.34 -3.92 -6.05
C ASP A 57 -18.59 -4.76 -5.75
N LEU A 58 -19.60 -4.60 -6.59
CA LEU A 58 -20.90 -5.22 -6.40
C LEU A 58 -20.84 -6.68 -6.84
N ASN A 59 -21.22 -7.60 -5.97
CA ASN A 59 -21.32 -9.01 -6.34
C ASN A 59 -22.37 -9.18 -7.46
N ARG A 60 -21.95 -9.78 -8.58
CA ARG A 60 -22.86 -10.11 -9.68
C ARG A 60 -23.79 -11.25 -9.25
N THR A 61 -25.02 -10.92 -8.89
CA THR A 61 -26.00 -11.90 -8.40
C THR A 61 -26.72 -12.68 -9.51
N ASN A 62 -26.62 -12.23 -10.75
CA ASN A 62 -27.27 -12.87 -11.90
C ASN A 62 -26.41 -12.75 -13.16
N GLU A 63 -26.51 -13.73 -14.04
CA GLU A 63 -25.73 -13.83 -15.28
C GLU A 63 -26.01 -12.70 -16.28
N PHE A 64 -27.17 -12.04 -16.19
CA PHE A 64 -27.55 -10.89 -17.00
C PHE A 64 -27.16 -9.53 -16.39
N HIS A 65 -26.57 -9.51 -15.19
CA HIS A 65 -26.06 -8.25 -14.61
C HIS A 65 -24.75 -7.85 -15.28
N MET A 66 -24.54 -6.54 -15.43
CA MET A 66 -23.29 -5.99 -15.96
C MET A 66 -22.11 -6.36 -15.06
N GLU A 67 -21.03 -6.80 -15.68
CA GLU A 67 -19.79 -7.09 -14.98
C GLU A 67 -19.12 -5.77 -14.55
N THR A 68 -18.78 -5.69 -13.28
CA THR A 68 -17.97 -4.61 -12.74
C THR A 68 -16.51 -4.95 -12.99
N ARG A 69 -15.83 -4.09 -13.75
CA ARG A 69 -14.43 -4.31 -14.13
C ARG A 69 -13.55 -3.88 -12.96
N LYS A 70 -12.84 -4.84 -12.36
CA LYS A 70 -11.78 -4.52 -11.38
C LYS A 70 -10.77 -3.59 -12.04
N ALA A 71 -10.59 -2.41 -11.46
CA ALA A 71 -9.54 -1.52 -11.89
C ALA A 71 -8.21 -2.13 -11.44
N GLY A 72 -7.49 -2.73 -12.39
CA GLY A 72 -6.07 -3.02 -12.25
C GLY A 72 -5.30 -1.74 -12.59
N GLY A 73 -4.46 -1.28 -11.67
CA GLY A 73 -3.54 -0.18 -11.91
C GLY A 73 -2.13 -0.62 -11.61
N ASP A 74 -1.22 -0.39 -12.55
CA ASP A 74 0.17 -0.24 -12.21
C ASP A 74 0.33 1.12 -11.54
N PHE A 75 0.65 1.11 -10.25
CA PHE A 75 0.87 2.32 -9.46
C PHE A 75 2.35 2.61 -9.25
N GLU A 76 3.23 1.83 -9.90
CA GLU A 76 4.65 2.08 -9.89
C GLU A 76 4.94 3.38 -10.65
N VAL A 77 5.69 4.27 -10.02
CA VAL A 77 6.12 5.53 -10.60
C VAL A 77 7.63 5.64 -10.52
N PHE A 78 8.24 6.11 -11.60
CA PHE A 78 9.65 6.47 -11.56
C PHE A 78 9.82 7.83 -10.88
N ARG A 79 10.81 7.94 -10.00
CA ARG A 79 11.12 9.22 -9.36
C ARG A 79 12.02 10.06 -10.25
N THR A 80 11.76 11.37 -10.28
CA THR A 80 12.70 12.35 -10.80
C THR A 80 13.73 12.70 -9.72
N PRO A 81 15.02 12.34 -9.88
CA PRO A 81 16.04 12.65 -8.87
C PRO A 81 16.33 14.15 -8.83
N VAL A 82 16.66 14.68 -7.65
CA VAL A 82 17.12 16.07 -7.50
C VAL A 82 18.62 16.14 -7.83
N ASN A 83 19.38 15.15 -7.38
CA ASN A 83 20.79 14.98 -7.68
C ASN A 83 21.01 13.62 -8.37
N THR A 84 21.32 13.65 -9.65
CA THR A 84 21.66 12.41 -10.40
C THR A 84 23.13 12.08 -10.18
N ALA A 85 23.44 10.83 -9.87
CA ALA A 85 24.82 10.38 -9.75
C ALA A 85 25.51 10.36 -11.13
N ALA A 86 26.84 10.48 -11.12
CA ALA A 86 27.64 10.55 -12.35
C ALA A 86 27.57 9.26 -13.20
N ASP A 87 27.17 8.14 -12.60
CA ASP A 87 27.02 6.81 -13.21
C ASP A 87 25.60 6.55 -13.76
N GLY A 88 24.74 7.57 -13.78
CA GLY A 88 23.36 7.46 -14.25
C GLY A 88 22.38 6.81 -13.26
N ASN A 89 22.83 6.51 -12.03
CA ASN A 89 21.96 6.10 -10.95
C ASN A 89 21.11 7.28 -10.46
N THR A 90 19.83 7.01 -10.22
CA THR A 90 18.84 7.99 -9.74
C THR A 90 18.45 7.76 -8.29
N VAL A 91 19.10 6.81 -7.60
CA VAL A 91 18.87 6.53 -6.19
C VAL A 91 19.60 7.54 -5.32
N GLU A 92 18.84 8.28 -4.53
CA GLU A 92 19.36 9.11 -3.46
C GLU A 92 19.26 8.35 -2.13
N LEU A 93 20.36 7.73 -1.68
CA LEU A 93 20.35 6.79 -0.54
C LEU A 93 19.69 7.38 0.73
N HIS A 94 20.12 8.56 1.16
CA HIS A 94 19.56 9.20 2.36
C HIS A 94 18.07 9.52 2.21
N HIS A 95 17.63 9.91 1.01
CA HIS A 95 16.22 10.11 0.75
C HIS A 95 15.44 8.80 0.82
N GLN A 96 15.96 7.70 0.25
CA GLN A 96 15.30 6.40 0.32
C GLN A 96 15.20 5.88 1.76
N GLN A 97 16.25 6.05 2.57
CA GLN A 97 16.25 5.71 3.99
C GLN A 97 15.22 6.53 4.78
N MET A 98 15.12 7.83 4.50
CA MET A 98 14.12 8.71 5.11
C MET A 98 12.68 8.29 4.76
N GLU A 99 12.41 8.00 3.47
CA GLU A 99 11.09 7.53 3.05
C GLU A 99 10.76 6.15 3.62
N PHE A 100 11.74 5.25 3.70
CA PHE A 100 11.57 3.94 4.33
C PHE A 100 11.18 4.08 5.81
N GLY A 101 11.85 4.97 6.56
CA GLY A 101 11.50 5.28 7.94
C GLY A 101 10.09 5.85 8.10
N LYS A 102 9.67 6.75 7.19
CA LYS A 102 8.29 7.26 7.18
C LYS A 102 7.28 6.15 6.91
N GLU A 103 7.55 5.29 5.94
CA GLU A 103 6.62 4.23 5.55
C GLU A 103 6.53 3.14 6.63
N SER A 104 7.64 2.81 7.31
CA SER A 104 7.64 1.87 8.43
C SER A 104 6.80 2.36 9.61
N SER A 105 6.91 3.66 9.95
CA SER A 105 6.09 4.28 10.99
C SER A 105 4.60 4.18 10.65
N ARG A 106 4.24 4.43 9.39
CA ARG A 106 2.84 4.34 8.93
C ARG A 106 2.34 2.90 8.87
N TYR A 107 3.20 1.94 8.53
CA TYR A 107 2.89 0.51 8.58
C TYR A 107 2.56 0.09 10.02
N LEU A 108 3.41 0.42 10.98
CA LEU A 108 3.18 0.13 12.41
C LEU A 108 1.90 0.78 12.93
N ALA A 109 1.62 2.04 12.56
CA ALA A 109 0.35 2.68 12.91
C ALA A 109 -0.86 1.94 12.33
N THR A 110 -0.74 1.39 11.12
CA THR A 110 -1.82 0.60 10.48
C THR A 110 -2.06 -0.71 11.22
N VAL A 111 -0.99 -1.39 11.66
CA VAL A 111 -1.09 -2.58 12.52
C VAL A 111 -1.82 -2.25 13.83
N GLN A 112 -1.46 -1.15 14.48
CA GLN A 112 -2.12 -0.71 15.72
C GLN A 112 -3.63 -0.46 15.53
N PHE A 113 -4.05 0.12 14.40
CA PHE A 113 -5.48 0.28 14.10
C PHE A 113 -6.20 -1.05 13.94
N ILE A 114 -5.57 -2.03 13.29
CA ILE A 114 -6.11 -3.40 13.14
C ILE A 114 -6.23 -4.07 14.52
N GLU A 115 -5.19 -3.99 15.35
CA GLU A 115 -5.19 -4.55 16.71
C GLU A 115 -6.29 -3.96 17.58
N ASN A 116 -6.44 -2.63 17.57
CA ASN A 116 -7.49 -1.92 18.30
C ASN A 116 -8.89 -2.34 17.85
N ARG A 117 -9.08 -2.54 16.53
CA ARG A 117 -10.35 -3.02 15.96
C ARG A 117 -10.67 -4.44 16.41
N ILE A 118 -9.69 -5.34 16.40
CA ILE A 118 -9.84 -6.73 16.90
C ILE A 118 -10.18 -6.70 18.39
N GLY A 119 -9.47 -5.88 19.17
CA GLY A 119 -9.74 -5.71 20.59
C GLY A 119 -11.17 -5.24 20.87
N GLY A 120 -11.68 -4.29 20.08
CA GLY A 120 -13.06 -3.82 20.16
C GLY A 120 -14.08 -4.92 19.88
N ILE A 121 -13.88 -5.72 18.82
CA ILE A 121 -14.76 -6.84 18.48
C ILE A 121 -14.73 -7.91 19.57
N ARG A 122 -13.56 -8.22 20.11
CA ARG A 122 -13.41 -9.20 21.19
C ARG A 122 -14.16 -8.77 22.45
N ARG A 123 -14.12 -7.48 22.82
CA ARG A 123 -14.90 -6.95 23.96
C ARG A 123 -16.41 -7.03 23.72
N ALA A 124 -16.86 -6.62 22.53
CA ALA A 124 -18.28 -6.72 22.16
C ALA A 124 -18.79 -8.17 22.19
N LEU A 125 -17.99 -9.14 21.73
CA LEU A 125 -18.34 -10.57 21.79
C LEU A 125 -18.37 -11.12 23.22
N LYS A 126 -17.61 -10.54 24.15
CA LYS A 126 -17.63 -10.88 25.57
C LYS A 126 -18.76 -10.20 26.34
N GLY A 127 -19.37 -9.14 25.79
CA GLY A 127 -20.42 -8.36 26.46
C GLY A 127 -19.89 -7.27 27.39
N GLU A 128 -18.64 -6.83 27.19
CA GLU A 128 -18.01 -5.69 27.88
C GLU A 128 -18.17 -4.37 27.11
#